data_AF-A0A239PU24-F1
#
_entry.id   AF-A0A239PU24-F1
#
_cell.length_a   1.000
_cell.length_b   1.000
_cell.length_c   1.000
_cell.angle_alpha   90.00
_cell.angle_beta   90.00
_cell.angle_gamma   90.00
#
_symmetry.space_group_name_H-M   'P 1'
#
loop_
_entity.id
_entity.type
_entity.pdbx_description
1 polymer ?
#
loop_
_entity_poly.entity_id
_entity_poly.type
_entity_poly.pdbx_seq_one_letter_code
_entity_poly.pdbx_strand_id
1 'polypeptide(L)'
;MEQQVESIAAIAGLIITLIVFTVRQHAVHVAAVRDTYMKLELSSNEIFRFEADKAAILAPYHAASCPALARSPECDLIAENFYLQQLNLFEVSVRFRKNGVMEKSVFGSWVAWYYEVLTSWHFRELWPDLRLHYTPELRAIFDDPVATFDEKADDGPRRRAFFAHVAKVLKCRIIRDWLDEKRPGRGSRHA
;
A
#
# COMPACT_ATOMS: atom_id res chain seq x y z
N MET A 1 24.64 -29.02 -48.46
CA MET A 1 23.70 -27.89 -48.64
C MET A 1 22.39 -28.16 -47.92
N GLU A 2 21.76 -29.31 -48.13
CA GLU A 2 20.51 -29.74 -47.48
C GLU A 2 20.57 -29.73 -45.93
N GLN A 3 21.61 -30.32 -45.33
CA GLN A 3 21.82 -30.34 -43.88
C GLN A 3 22.01 -28.95 -43.25
N GLN A 4 22.54 -27.97 -44.01
CA GLN A 4 22.65 -26.58 -43.57
C GLN A 4 21.27 -25.90 -43.56
N VAL A 5 20.43 -26.17 -44.57
CA VAL A 5 19.08 -25.61 -44.65
C VAL A 5 18.20 -26.14 -43.51
N GLU A 6 18.29 -27.43 -43.19
CA GLU A 6 17.58 -28.05 -42.04
C GLU A 6 18.01 -27.43 -40.71
N SER A 7 19.32 -27.24 -40.51
CA SER A 7 19.86 -26.63 -39.29
C SER A 7 19.39 -25.18 -39.12
N ILE A 8 19.36 -24.41 -40.21
CA ILE A 8 18.86 -23.02 -40.21
C ILE A 8 17.35 -23.00 -39.89
N ALA A 9 16.57 -23.89 -40.49
CA ALA A 9 15.14 -23.99 -40.23
C ALA A 9 14.83 -24.37 -38.77
N ALA A 10 15.58 -25.31 -38.20
CA ALA A 10 15.43 -25.72 -36.80
C ALA A 10 15.75 -24.57 -35.83
N ILE A 11 16.83 -23.83 -36.07
CA ILE A 11 17.22 -22.67 -35.26
C ILE A 11 16.16 -21.57 -35.37
N ALA A 12 15.68 -21.27 -36.58
CA ALA A 12 14.64 -20.27 -36.80
C ALA A 12 13.34 -20.65 -36.05
N GLY A 13 12.93 -21.92 -36.10
CA GLY A 13 11.78 -22.42 -35.34
C GLY A 13 11.93 -22.28 -33.83
N LEU A 14 13.12 -22.53 -33.30
CA LEU A 14 13.42 -22.39 -31.87
C LEU A 14 13.41 -20.92 -31.43
N ILE A 15 13.97 -20.02 -32.24
CA ILE A 15 13.93 -18.56 -32.01
C ILE A 15 12.47 -18.05 -32.03
N ILE A 16 11.68 -18.44 -33.03
CA ILE A 16 10.27 -18.04 -33.12
C ILE A 16 9.49 -18.54 -31.89
N THR A 17 9.72 -19.78 -31.47
CA THR A 17 9.08 -20.35 -30.27
C THR A 17 9.45 -19.57 -29.02
N LEU A 18 10.73 -19.21 -28.85
CA LEU A 18 11.20 -18.41 -27.72
C LEU A 18 10.58 -17.00 -27.71
N ILE A 19 10.49 -16.36 -28.87
CA ILE A 19 9.86 -15.04 -29.01
C ILE A 19 8.37 -15.13 -28.63
N VAL A 20 7.64 -16.11 -29.20
CA VAL A 20 6.21 -16.31 -28.90
C VAL A 20 6.00 -16.62 -27.42
N PHE A 21 6.86 -17.44 -26.81
CA PHE A 21 6.79 -17.74 -25.38
C PHE A 21 6.99 -16.47 -24.54
N THR A 22 7.99 -15.66 -24.87
CA THR A 22 8.31 -14.43 -24.13
C THR A 22 7.18 -13.39 -24.24
N VAL A 23 6.60 -13.21 -25.43
CA VAL A 23 5.45 -12.32 -25.66
C VAL A 23 4.22 -12.82 -24.90
N ARG A 24 3.93 -14.12 -24.92
CA ARG A 24 2.81 -14.70 -24.16
C ARG A 24 3.01 -14.55 -22.66
N GLN A 25 4.20 -14.82 -22.13
CA GLN A 25 4.53 -14.63 -20.71
C GLN A 25 4.33 -13.16 -20.31
N HIS A 26 4.77 -12.22 -21.14
CA HIS A 26 4.56 -10.80 -20.89
C HIS A 26 3.07 -10.42 -20.87
N ALA A 27 2.29 -10.88 -21.85
CA ALA A 27 0.85 -10.61 -21.91
C ALA A 27 0.10 -11.20 -20.69
N VAL A 28 0.43 -12.42 -20.27
CA VAL A 28 -0.13 -13.05 -19.07
C VAL A 28 0.25 -12.26 -17.82
N HIS A 29 1.50 -11.82 -17.71
CA HIS A 29 1.95 -11.00 -16.60
C HIS A 29 1.20 -9.66 -16.52
N VAL A 30 1.08 -8.93 -17.64
CA VAL A 30 0.34 -7.67 -17.71
C VAL A 30 -1.13 -7.87 -17.33
N ALA A 31 -1.76 -8.94 -17.80
CA ALA A 31 -3.15 -9.27 -17.45
C ALA A 31 -3.30 -9.55 -15.94
N ALA A 32 -2.39 -10.33 -15.36
CA ALA A 32 -2.40 -10.64 -13.93
C ALA A 32 -2.18 -9.38 -13.06
N VAL A 33 -1.29 -8.48 -13.47
CA VAL A 33 -1.06 -7.18 -12.80
C VAL A 33 -2.35 -6.34 -12.85
N ARG A 34 -3.00 -6.24 -14.01
CA ARG A 34 -4.25 -5.48 -14.16
C ARG A 34 -5.39 -6.03 -13.30
N ASP A 35 -5.59 -7.35 -13.31
CA ASP A 35 -6.62 -8.01 -12.48
C ASP A 35 -6.37 -7.76 -10.98
N THR A 36 -5.10 -7.79 -10.59
CA THR A 36 -4.67 -7.49 -9.22
C THR A 36 -4.97 -6.06 -8.81
N TYR A 37 -4.67 -5.07 -9.68
CA TYR A 37 -5.01 -3.68 -9.44
C TYR A 37 -6.52 -3.46 -9.32
N MET A 38 -7.30 -4.05 -10.23
CA MET A 38 -8.75 -3.97 -10.19
C MET A 38 -9.33 -4.53 -8.87
N LYS A 39 -8.78 -5.64 -8.38
CA LYS A 39 -9.17 -6.20 -7.07
C LYS A 39 -8.86 -5.25 -5.91
N LEU A 40 -7.67 -4.64 -5.92
CA LEU A 40 -7.32 -3.63 -4.90
C LEU A 40 -8.25 -2.42 -4.93
N GLU A 41 -8.59 -1.92 -6.12
CA GLU A 41 -9.52 -0.81 -6.28
C GLU A 41 -10.91 -1.18 -5.73
N LEU A 42 -11.43 -2.35 -6.08
CA LEU A 42 -12.71 -2.84 -5.57
C LEU A 42 -12.70 -2.99 -4.05
N SER A 43 -11.68 -3.65 -3.48
CA SER A 43 -11.55 -3.82 -2.03
C SER A 43 -11.39 -2.48 -1.30
N SER A 44 -10.66 -1.51 -1.87
CA SER A 44 -10.56 -0.17 -1.28
C SER A 44 -11.92 0.54 -1.27
N ASN A 45 -12.71 0.41 -2.34
CA ASN A 45 -14.05 0.98 -2.40
C ASN A 45 -15.01 0.36 -1.39
N GLU A 46 -14.89 -0.94 -1.10
CA GLU A 46 -15.68 -1.60 -0.05
C GLU A 46 -15.38 -1.01 1.32
N ILE A 47 -14.11 -0.74 1.62
CA ILE A 47 -13.72 -0.12 2.89
C ILE A 47 -14.25 1.32 2.98
N PHE A 48 -14.13 2.11 1.91
CA PHE A 48 -14.67 3.47 1.90
C PHE A 48 -16.19 3.50 2.04
N ARG A 49 -16.90 2.53 1.44
CA ARG A 49 -18.35 2.38 1.64
C ARG A 49 -18.67 2.03 3.09
N PHE A 50 -17.94 1.09 3.68
CA PHE A 50 -18.11 0.74 5.08
C PHE A 50 -17.88 1.94 6.00
N GLU A 51 -16.82 2.71 5.76
CA GLU A 51 -16.50 3.94 6.50
C GLU A 51 -17.62 4.97 6.37
N ALA A 52 -18.10 5.21 5.15
CA ALA A 52 -19.20 6.14 4.89
C ALA A 52 -20.49 5.71 5.60
N ASP A 53 -20.85 4.43 5.52
CA ASP A 53 -22.05 3.85 6.15
C ASP A 53 -21.98 3.90 7.68
N LYS A 54 -20.77 3.87 8.25
CA LYS A 54 -20.52 3.85 9.70
C LYS A 54 -19.87 5.13 10.23
N ALA A 55 -19.86 6.21 9.45
CA ALA A 55 -19.08 7.42 9.74
C ALA A 55 -19.36 8.01 11.12
N ALA A 56 -20.64 8.06 11.54
CA ALA A 56 -21.02 8.57 12.86
C ALA A 56 -20.46 7.73 14.01
N ILE A 57 -20.34 6.41 13.81
CA ILE A 57 -19.79 5.47 14.80
C ILE A 57 -18.27 5.55 14.80
N LEU A 58 -17.63 5.66 13.63
CA LEU A 58 -16.17 5.65 13.50
C LEU A 58 -15.51 6.99 13.87
N ALA A 59 -16.22 8.11 13.75
CA ALA A 59 -15.65 9.44 13.97
C ALA A 59 -14.88 9.62 15.30
N PRO A 60 -15.38 9.14 16.47
CA PRO A 60 -14.63 9.22 17.73
C PRO A 60 -13.36 8.36 17.73
N TYR A 61 -13.33 7.28 16.96
CA TYR A 61 -12.19 6.36 16.86
C TYR A 61 -11.09 6.87 15.93
N HIS A 62 -11.41 7.74 14.98
CA HIS A 62 -10.43 8.43 14.13
C HIS A 62 -9.70 9.57 14.83
N ALA A 63 -10.15 9.98 16.03
CA ALA A 63 -9.52 11.08 16.76
C ALA A 63 -8.04 10.78 17.08
N ALA A 64 -7.23 11.84 17.23
CA ALA A 64 -5.83 11.68 17.61
C ALA A 64 -5.64 11.20 19.06
N SER A 65 -6.61 11.54 19.92
CA SER A 65 -6.63 11.23 21.35
C SER A 65 -7.97 10.62 21.74
N CYS A 66 -7.95 9.72 22.73
CA CYS A 66 -9.16 9.09 23.24
C CYS A 66 -10.14 10.16 23.77
N PRO A 67 -11.36 10.27 23.20
CA PRO A 67 -12.36 11.19 23.72
C PRO A 67 -12.86 10.68 25.09
N ALA A 68 -13.30 11.59 25.95
CA ALA A 68 -13.86 11.25 27.27
C ALA A 68 -15.24 10.53 27.21
N LEU A 69 -15.63 10.01 26.05
CA LEU A 69 -16.92 9.38 25.84
C LEU A 69 -16.94 7.95 26.42
N ALA A 70 -18.09 7.51 26.92
CA ALA A 70 -18.27 6.11 27.30
C ALA A 70 -18.16 5.22 26.05
N ARG A 71 -17.28 4.22 26.09
CA ARG A 71 -17.11 3.23 25.02
C ARG A 71 -18.32 2.31 24.96
N SER A 72 -18.76 1.98 23.75
CA SER A 72 -19.75 0.95 23.49
C SER A 72 -19.04 -0.27 22.92
N PRO A 73 -19.19 -1.48 23.50
CA PRO A 73 -18.57 -2.69 22.96
C PRO A 73 -18.93 -2.96 21.50
N GLU A 74 -20.14 -2.63 21.08
CA GLU A 74 -20.56 -2.77 19.68
C GLU A 74 -19.81 -1.80 18.76
N CYS A 75 -19.62 -0.55 19.19
CA CYS A 75 -18.89 0.45 18.42
C CYS A 75 -17.40 0.10 18.33
N ASP A 76 -16.82 -0.45 19.41
CA ASP A 76 -15.45 -0.95 19.44
C ASP A 76 -15.25 -2.08 18.41
N LEU A 77 -16.17 -3.05 18.37
CA LEU A 77 -16.13 -4.14 17.38
C LEU A 77 -16.23 -3.63 15.93
N ILE A 78 -17.06 -2.61 15.69
CA ILE A 78 -17.18 -1.97 14.36
C ILE A 78 -15.86 -1.29 13.97
N ALA A 79 -15.24 -0.57 14.90
CA ALA A 79 -13.96 0.11 14.67
C ALA A 79 -12.81 -0.89 14.47
N GLU A 80 -12.74 -1.94 15.28
CA GLU A 80 -11.76 -3.02 15.12
C GLU A 80 -11.89 -3.70 13.75
N ASN A 81 -13.13 -4.04 13.33
CA ASN A 81 -13.37 -4.62 12.02
C ASN A 81 -12.97 -3.67 10.87
N PHE A 82 -13.13 -2.35 11.04
CA PHE A 82 -12.64 -1.38 10.07
C PHE A 82 -11.10 -1.43 9.96
N TYR A 83 -10.38 -1.43 11.09
CA TYR A 83 -8.91 -1.49 11.06
C TYR A 83 -8.39 -2.82 10.51
N LEU A 84 -9.04 -3.94 10.81
CA LEU A 84 -8.70 -5.24 10.23
C LEU A 84 -8.82 -5.23 8.70
N GLN A 85 -9.90 -4.64 8.15
CA GLN A 85 -10.06 -4.50 6.70
C GLN A 85 -8.97 -3.62 6.09
N GLN A 86 -8.67 -2.48 6.72
CA GLN A 86 -7.60 -1.58 6.29
C GLN A 86 -6.23 -2.29 6.30
N LEU A 87 -5.87 -2.96 7.40
CA LEU A 87 -4.59 -3.65 7.52
C LEU A 87 -4.46 -4.83 6.54
N ASN A 88 -5.53 -5.58 6.30
CA ASN A 88 -5.55 -6.66 5.32
C ASN A 88 -5.27 -6.14 3.91
N LEU A 89 -5.93 -5.04 3.54
CA LEU A 89 -5.70 -4.39 2.25
C LEU A 89 -4.27 -3.84 2.15
N PHE A 90 -3.75 -3.23 3.22
CA PHE A 90 -2.39 -2.74 3.22
C PHE A 90 -1.36 -3.84 3.09
N GLU A 91 -1.54 -4.96 3.79
CA GLU A 91 -0.63 -6.10 3.72
C GLU A 91 -0.46 -6.58 2.28
N VAL A 92 -1.58 -6.71 1.56
CA VAL A 92 -1.59 -7.10 0.15
C VAL A 92 -0.83 -6.07 -0.68
N SER A 93 -1.08 -4.77 -0.47
CA SER A 93 -0.38 -3.71 -1.19
C SER A 93 1.14 -3.69 -0.92
N VAL A 94 1.56 -3.95 0.33
CA VAL A 94 2.97 -4.05 0.74
C VAL A 94 3.65 -5.21 0.02
N ARG A 95 2.98 -6.37 -0.07
CA ARG A 95 3.49 -7.54 -0.81
C ARG A 95 3.64 -7.24 -2.30
N PHE A 96 2.65 -6.60 -2.93
CA PHE A 96 2.77 -6.23 -4.34
C PHE A 96 3.85 -5.20 -4.60
N ARG A 97 4.03 -4.24 -3.68
CA ARG A 97 5.14 -3.31 -3.77
C ARG A 97 6.48 -4.02 -3.68
N LYS A 98 6.65 -4.94 -2.73
CA LYS A 98 7.89 -5.73 -2.54
C LYS A 98 8.21 -6.59 -3.77
N ASN A 99 7.17 -7.15 -4.41
CA ASN A 99 7.32 -8.00 -5.59
C ASN A 99 7.43 -7.21 -6.91
N GLY A 100 7.45 -5.87 -6.87
CA GLY A 100 7.58 -5.02 -8.06
C GLY A 100 6.33 -4.98 -8.94
N VAL A 101 5.20 -5.51 -8.48
CA VAL A 101 3.91 -5.48 -9.16
C VAL A 101 3.27 -4.09 -9.06
N MET A 102 3.39 -3.45 -7.89
CA MET A 102 2.85 -2.12 -7.65
C MET A 102 3.87 -1.00 -7.92
N GLU A 103 3.49 -0.04 -8.75
CA GLU A 103 4.24 1.18 -9.04
C GLU A 103 4.49 2.00 -7.76
N LYS A 104 5.66 2.64 -7.69
CA LYS A 104 6.17 3.29 -6.47
C LYS A 104 5.36 4.52 -6.08
N SER A 105 4.94 5.33 -7.04
CA SER A 105 4.12 6.53 -6.79
C SER A 105 2.71 6.16 -6.37
N VAL A 106 2.11 5.13 -6.99
CA VAL A 106 0.82 4.58 -6.53
C VAL A 106 0.95 4.15 -5.07
N PHE A 107 1.93 3.32 -4.73
CA PHE A 107 2.12 2.90 -3.33
C PHE A 107 2.37 4.08 -2.37
N GLY A 108 3.06 5.14 -2.80
CA GLY A 108 3.25 6.35 -2.01
C GLY A 108 1.94 7.01 -1.57
N SER A 109 0.92 7.02 -2.43
CA SER A 109 -0.41 7.55 -2.08
C SER A 109 -1.10 6.71 -1.00
N TRP A 110 -0.89 5.40 -1.00
CA TRP A 110 -1.41 4.50 0.03
C TRP A 110 -0.74 4.75 1.38
N VAL A 111 0.58 4.97 1.40
CA VAL A 111 1.31 5.31 2.64
C VAL A 111 0.72 6.55 3.33
N ALA A 112 0.19 7.51 2.55
CA ALA A 112 -0.49 8.68 3.12
C ALA A 112 -1.76 8.29 3.90
N TRP A 113 -2.59 7.39 3.36
CA TRP A 113 -3.79 6.90 4.06
C TRP A 113 -3.45 6.11 5.31
N TYR A 114 -2.40 5.30 5.30
CA TYR A 114 -2.01 4.54 6.49
C TYR A 114 -1.31 5.39 7.54
N TYR A 115 -0.77 6.55 7.17
CA TYR A 115 -0.42 7.56 8.16
C TYR A 115 -1.66 8.07 8.90
N GLU A 116 -2.77 8.32 8.20
CA GLU A 116 -4.04 8.74 8.83
C GLU A 116 -4.57 7.68 9.80
N VAL A 117 -4.48 6.39 9.42
CA VAL A 117 -4.79 5.27 10.33
C VAL A 117 -3.89 5.30 11.58
N LEU A 118 -2.59 5.50 11.42
CA LEU A 118 -1.65 5.63 12.54
C LEU A 118 -2.02 6.78 13.49
N THR A 119 -2.63 7.86 12.98
CA THR A 119 -3.06 8.98 13.81
C THR A 119 -4.22 8.66 14.73
N SER A 120 -4.98 7.58 14.49
CA SER A 120 -6.05 7.16 15.39
C SER A 120 -5.51 6.65 16.73
N TRP A 121 -6.02 7.19 17.83
CA TRP A 121 -5.72 6.69 19.18
C TRP A 121 -6.09 5.21 19.34
N HIS A 122 -7.24 4.81 18.81
CA HIS A 122 -7.78 3.47 18.99
C HIS A 122 -7.01 2.44 18.17
N PHE A 123 -6.59 2.80 16.95
CA PHE A 123 -5.68 1.96 16.18
C PHE A 123 -4.38 1.68 16.95
N ARG A 124 -3.77 2.71 17.53
CA ARG A 124 -2.53 2.56 18.31
C ARG A 124 -2.74 1.70 19.57
N GLU A 125 -3.90 1.81 20.21
CA GLU A 125 -4.28 0.96 21.34
C GLU A 125 -4.43 -0.51 20.94
N LEU A 126 -5.05 -0.80 19.79
CA LEU A 126 -5.30 -2.16 19.30
C LEU A 126 -4.06 -2.83 18.67
N TRP A 127 -3.14 -2.04 18.13
CA TRP A 127 -2.00 -2.55 17.37
C TRP A 127 -1.17 -3.66 18.09
N PRO A 128 -0.88 -3.59 19.40
CA PRO A 128 -0.16 -4.65 20.12
C PRO A 128 -0.79 -6.03 20.01
N ASP A 129 -2.11 -6.11 19.89
CA ASP A 129 -2.85 -7.36 19.69
C ASP A 129 -2.95 -7.70 18.21
N LEU A 130 -3.33 -6.73 17.38
CA LEU A 130 -3.53 -6.92 15.93
C LEU A 130 -2.24 -7.39 15.22
N ARG A 131 -1.07 -6.87 15.62
CA ARG A 131 0.22 -7.17 14.99
C ARG A 131 0.54 -8.66 14.88
N LEU A 132 -0.03 -9.50 15.75
CA LEU A 132 0.21 -10.95 15.75
C LEU A 132 -0.38 -11.66 14.53
N HIS A 133 -1.38 -11.06 13.88
CA HIS A 133 -2.03 -11.60 12.68
C HIS A 133 -1.31 -11.26 11.38
N TYR A 134 -0.28 -10.39 11.44
CA TYR A 134 0.32 -9.79 10.26
C TYR A 134 1.79 -10.18 10.03
N THR A 135 2.19 -10.09 8.76
CA THR A 135 3.56 -10.37 8.33
C THR A 135 4.60 -9.50 9.04
N PRO A 136 5.85 -9.99 9.19
CA PRO A 136 6.95 -9.20 9.74
C PRO A 136 7.15 -7.86 9.03
N GLU A 137 6.89 -7.78 7.72
CA GLU A 137 7.01 -6.56 6.94
C GLU A 137 5.98 -5.50 7.34
N LEU A 138 4.71 -5.87 7.48
CA LEU A 138 3.69 -4.94 7.94
C LEU A 138 3.94 -4.53 9.38
N ARG A 139 4.42 -5.47 10.21
CA ARG A 139 4.85 -5.17 11.57
C ARG A 139 5.96 -4.13 11.61
N ALA A 140 6.99 -4.30 10.80
CA ALA A 140 8.09 -3.34 10.70
C ALA A 140 7.62 -1.94 10.27
N ILE A 141 6.50 -1.81 9.56
CA ILE A 141 5.93 -0.51 9.20
C ILE A 141 5.31 0.20 10.41
N PHE A 142 4.60 -0.50 11.29
CA PHE A 142 3.80 0.12 12.36
C PHE A 142 4.38 0.01 13.76
N ASP A 143 5.21 -0.99 14.07
CA ASP A 143 5.72 -1.24 15.42
C ASP A 143 6.39 0.00 16.03
N ASP A 144 7.42 0.53 15.37
CA ASP A 144 8.13 1.71 15.89
C ASP A 144 7.25 2.97 15.82
N PRO A 145 6.54 3.27 14.72
CA PRO A 145 5.71 4.47 14.67
C PRO A 145 4.54 4.49 15.65
N VAL A 146 3.94 3.34 15.99
CA VAL A 146 2.91 3.25 17.02
C VAL A 146 3.51 3.53 18.39
N ALA A 147 4.66 2.92 18.72
CA ALA A 147 5.32 3.09 20.01
C ALA A 147 5.82 4.52 20.25
N THR A 148 6.21 5.23 19.18
CA THR A 148 6.84 6.56 19.25
C THR A 148 5.93 7.71 18.80
N PHE A 149 4.65 7.43 18.52
CA PHE A 149 3.75 8.41 17.91
C PHE A 149 3.64 9.70 18.74
N ASP A 150 3.47 9.56 20.05
CA ASP A 150 3.22 10.66 20.97
C ASP A 150 4.48 11.41 21.41
N GLU A 151 5.69 10.95 21.03
CA GLU A 151 6.96 11.61 21.39
C GLU A 151 7.17 12.96 20.70
N LYS A 152 6.58 13.14 19.51
CA LYS A 152 6.65 14.40 18.75
C LYS A 152 5.35 15.14 18.97
N ALA A 153 5.32 16.45 19.20
CA ALA A 153 4.05 17.18 19.36
C ALA A 153 3.37 17.52 18.01
N ASP A 154 4.16 17.71 16.95
CA ASP A 154 3.68 18.28 15.69
C ASP A 154 3.42 17.21 14.61
N ASP A 155 2.30 17.34 13.90
CA ASP A 155 1.89 16.42 12.82
C ASP A 155 2.88 16.40 11.64
N GLY A 156 3.35 17.56 11.18
CA GLY A 156 4.26 17.63 10.03
C GLY A 156 5.55 16.82 10.20
N PRO A 157 6.30 17.01 11.31
CA PRO A 157 7.43 16.17 11.68
C PRO A 157 7.08 14.68 11.88
N ARG A 158 5.93 14.35 12.50
CA ARG A 158 5.47 12.95 12.62
C ARG A 158 5.28 12.30 11.25
N ARG A 159 4.57 12.98 10.36
CA ARG A 159 4.31 12.53 8.99
C ARG A 159 5.60 12.30 8.21
N ARG A 160 6.53 13.26 8.23
CA ARG A 160 7.85 13.09 7.59
C ARG A 160 8.63 11.90 8.18
N ALA A 161 8.61 11.74 9.49
CA ALA A 161 9.27 10.60 10.15
C ALA A 161 8.67 9.26 9.73
N PHE A 162 7.34 9.17 9.64
CA PHE A 162 6.64 7.98 9.17
C PHE A 162 7.00 7.63 7.71
N PHE A 163 6.94 8.60 6.80
CA PHE A 163 7.32 8.36 5.41
C PHE A 163 8.79 7.94 5.27
N ALA A 164 9.71 8.56 6.01
CA ALA A 164 11.11 8.16 6.05
C ALA A 164 11.31 6.74 6.60
N HIS A 165 10.54 6.37 7.63
CA HIS A 165 10.54 5.03 8.21
C HIS A 165 10.07 3.97 7.21
N VAL A 166 8.90 4.16 6.60
CA VAL A 166 8.37 3.23 5.59
C VAL A 166 9.32 3.12 4.39
N ALA A 167 9.91 4.24 3.96
CA ALA A 167 10.90 4.25 2.89
C ALA A 167 12.15 3.42 3.24
N LYS A 168 12.59 3.43 4.50
CA LYS A 168 13.69 2.60 4.99
C LYS A 168 13.31 1.12 4.99
N VAL A 169 12.14 0.78 5.54
CA VAL A 169 11.62 -0.60 5.60
C VAL A 169 11.52 -1.21 4.19
N LEU A 170 10.98 -0.46 3.23
CA LEU A 170 10.73 -0.92 1.86
C LEU A 170 11.84 -0.57 0.87
N LYS A 171 12.94 0.04 1.33
CA LYS A 171 14.06 0.52 0.50
C LYS A 171 13.58 1.36 -0.71
N CYS A 172 12.64 2.27 -0.49
CA CYS A 172 11.95 3.01 -1.54
C CYS A 172 12.16 4.54 -1.42
N ARG A 173 13.05 5.08 -2.25
CA ARG A 173 13.36 6.52 -2.27
C ARG A 173 12.16 7.42 -2.59
N ILE A 174 11.27 6.98 -3.47
CA ILE A 174 10.08 7.77 -3.85
C ILE A 174 9.17 8.03 -2.64
N ILE A 175 9.04 7.06 -1.72
CA ILE A 175 8.26 7.25 -0.49
C ILE A 175 8.96 8.28 0.43
N ARG A 176 10.29 8.24 0.52
CA ARG A 176 11.04 9.20 1.34
C ARG A 176 10.84 10.63 0.86
N ASP A 177 10.94 10.81 -0.46
CA ASP A 177 10.89 12.12 -1.12
C ASP A 177 9.42 12.55 -1.41
N TRP A 178 8.42 11.75 -1.00
CA TRP A 178 6.99 11.94 -1.32
C TRP A 178 6.43 13.28 -0.87
N LEU A 179 6.84 13.75 0.31
CA LEU A 179 6.37 15.01 0.87
C LEU A 179 7.14 16.23 0.34
N ASP A 180 8.22 16.00 -0.41
CA ASP A 180 9.11 17.04 -0.95
C ASP A 180 8.74 17.44 -2.39
N GLU A 181 7.71 16.83 -2.98
CA GLU A 181 7.28 17.14 -4.34
C GLU A 181 6.87 18.62 -4.48
N LYS A 182 7.78 19.42 -5.05
CA LYS A 182 7.41 20.58 -5.86
C LYS A 182 6.52 20.07 -7.00
N ARG A 183 5.21 20.34 -6.93
CA ARG A 183 4.22 20.06 -7.98
C ARG A 183 4.86 20.13 -9.39
N PRO A 184 4.86 19.06 -10.19
CA PRO A 184 5.24 19.19 -11.58
C PRO A 184 4.16 19.98 -12.32
N GLY A 185 4.51 21.19 -12.78
CA GLY A 185 3.83 21.86 -13.88
C GLY A 185 2.54 22.64 -13.59
N ARG A 186 2.68 23.90 -13.16
CA ARG A 186 1.92 25.00 -13.77
C ARG A 186 2.92 25.97 -14.40
N GLY A 187 3.02 25.91 -15.73
CA GLY A 187 3.54 27.03 -16.54
C GLY A 187 4.99 26.93 -17.00
N SER A 188 5.24 26.23 -18.10
CA SER A 188 6.00 26.83 -19.21
C SER A 188 5.37 26.37 -20.53
N ARG A 189 4.30 27.06 -20.93
CA ARG A 189 3.90 27.11 -22.34
C ARG A 189 4.87 28.06 -23.04
N HIS A 190 5.35 27.63 -24.21
CA HIS A 190 5.86 28.44 -25.32
C HIS A 190 6.55 29.77 -25.00
N ALA A 191 7.87 29.78 -25.17
CA ALA A 191 8.59 30.78 -25.96
C ALA A 191 9.83 30.11 -26.55
#